data_AF-A0A952UM64-F1
#
_entry.id   AF-A0A952UM64-F1
#
_cell.length_a   1.000
_cell.length_b   1.000
_cell.length_c   1.000
_cell.angle_alpha   90.00
_cell.angle_beta   90.00
_cell.angle_gamma   90.00
#
_symmetry.space_group_name_H-M   'P 1'
#
loop_
_entity.id
_entity.type
_entity.pdbx_description
1 polymer ?
#
loop_
_entity_poly.entity_id
_entity_poly.type
_entity_poly.pdbx_seq_one_letter_code
_entity_poly.pdbx_strand_id
1 'polypeptide(L)'
;MAELVNSGNVRASAAVGGIQLDLAPDAVITESGSNSNGSWVRFSDGTQICWGPAGTVSGLTTTTTTVQGLTVYAYTLAWTFPKAFAAAPSLGAPNPRVLLSGTTRISHLNSGYSSGANTTSVNLRIMCLADFNQVEDPYPIAIGRWQ
;
A
#
# COMPACT_ATOMS: atom_id res chain seq x y z
N MET A 1 -1.05 -20.48 -33.24
CA MET A 1 -1.51 -20.80 -31.88
C MET A 1 -0.27 -20.78 -31.01
N ALA A 2 0.00 -19.69 -30.31
CA ALA A 2 1.17 -19.57 -29.46
C ALA A 2 0.77 -20.01 -28.05
N GLU A 3 1.22 -21.19 -27.66
CA GLU A 3 1.05 -21.73 -26.31
C GLU A 3 2.07 -21.05 -25.40
N LEU A 4 1.59 -20.41 -24.34
CA LEU A 4 2.43 -19.91 -23.25
C LEU A 4 2.98 -21.12 -22.48
N VAL A 5 4.05 -21.70 -23.01
CA VAL A 5 4.86 -22.69 -22.30
C VAL A 5 5.57 -22.01 -21.14
N ASN A 6 5.06 -22.24 -19.93
CA ASN A 6 5.81 -22.41 -18.68
C ASN A 6 7.16 -21.65 -18.58
N SER A 7 7.16 -20.35 -18.87
CA SER A 7 8.30 -19.49 -18.60
C SER A 7 8.12 -19.01 -17.16
N GLY A 8 8.58 -19.82 -16.19
CA GLY A 8 8.47 -19.63 -14.74
C GLY A 8 9.09 -18.34 -14.20
N ASN A 9 8.59 -17.21 -14.68
CA ASN A 9 8.97 -15.85 -14.34
C ASN A 9 7.75 -14.95 -14.54
N VAL A 10 6.61 -15.30 -13.96
CA VAL A 10 5.57 -14.29 -13.85
C VAL A 10 5.95 -13.38 -12.68
N ARG A 11 6.23 -12.15 -13.07
CA ARG A 11 6.54 -11.05 -12.17
C ARG A 11 5.23 -10.52 -11.61
N ALA A 12 5.24 -10.06 -10.36
CA ALA A 12 4.21 -9.13 -9.90
C ALA A 12 4.26 -7.92 -10.84
N SER A 13 3.25 -7.80 -11.70
CA SER A 13 3.11 -6.67 -12.62
C SER A 13 1.84 -5.94 -12.26
N ALA A 14 1.90 -4.61 -12.34
CA ALA A 14 0.69 -3.80 -12.30
C ALA A 14 -0.18 -4.21 -13.49
N ALA A 15 -1.34 -4.79 -13.21
CA ALA A 15 -2.33 -5.15 -14.21
C ALA A 15 -3.41 -4.06 -14.27
N VAL A 16 -4.10 -3.93 -15.41
CA VAL A 16 -5.28 -3.06 -15.49
C VAL A 16 -6.30 -3.56 -14.46
N GLY A 17 -6.54 -2.77 -13.42
CA GLY A 17 -7.49 -3.09 -12.35
C GLY A 17 -6.95 -3.89 -11.17
N GLY A 18 -5.63 -4.14 -11.05
CA GLY A 18 -5.10 -4.83 -9.87
C GLY A 18 -3.63 -5.26 -9.94
N ILE A 19 -3.27 -6.24 -9.10
CA ILE A 19 -1.95 -6.89 -9.08
C ILE A 19 -2.13 -8.34 -9.53
N GLN A 20 -1.37 -8.76 -10.55
CA GLN A 20 -1.31 -10.17 -10.91
C GLN A 20 -0.27 -10.88 -10.04
N LEU A 21 -0.72 -11.91 -9.32
CA LEU A 21 0.11 -12.85 -8.58
C LEU A 21 0.20 -14.14 -9.37
N ASP A 22 1.40 -14.62 -9.63
CA ASP A 22 1.64 -15.98 -10.11
C ASP A 22 2.45 -16.69 -9.05
N LEU A 23 1.71 -17.32 -8.16
CA LEU A 23 2.26 -18.23 -7.19
C LEU A 23 2.53 -19.53 -7.92
N ALA A 24 3.71 -20.10 -7.72
CA ALA A 24 3.96 -21.45 -8.21
C ALA A 24 2.88 -22.40 -7.63
N PRO A 25 2.39 -23.40 -8.38
CA PRO A 25 1.33 -24.30 -7.93
C PRO A 25 1.63 -25.03 -6.61
N ASP A 26 2.91 -25.14 -6.27
CA ASP A 26 3.51 -25.75 -5.09
C ASP A 26 4.08 -24.72 -4.09
N ALA A 27 3.81 -23.43 -4.28
CA ALA A 27 4.23 -22.39 -3.36
C ALA A 27 3.55 -22.61 -1.99
N VAL A 28 4.35 -22.98 -0.99
CA VAL A 28 3.90 -23.16 0.39
C VAL A 28 4.27 -21.95 1.23
N ILE A 29 3.48 -21.68 2.26
CA ILE A 29 3.83 -20.67 3.26
C ILE A 29 5.06 -21.15 4.02
N THR A 30 6.15 -20.38 3.97
CA THR A 30 7.39 -20.65 4.70
C THR A 30 7.48 -19.87 6.00
N GLU A 31 6.90 -18.67 6.02
CA GLU A 31 6.88 -17.79 7.19
C GLU A 31 5.61 -16.92 7.15
N SER A 32 5.00 -16.69 8.30
CA SER A 32 3.95 -15.68 8.45
C SER A 32 4.03 -15.07 9.84
N GLY A 33 3.59 -13.82 9.98
CA GLY A 33 3.54 -13.17 11.28
C GLY A 33 2.91 -11.79 11.23
N SER A 34 2.93 -11.13 12.38
CA SER A 34 2.45 -9.76 12.57
C SER A 34 3.31 -9.00 13.57
N ASN A 35 3.43 -7.69 13.36
CA ASN A 35 4.03 -6.75 14.31
C ASN A 35 3.26 -5.41 14.29
N SER A 36 3.79 -4.40 14.98
CA SER A 36 3.17 -3.05 15.02
C SER A 36 2.99 -2.40 13.65
N ASN A 37 3.74 -2.84 12.65
CA ASN A 37 3.75 -2.24 11.31
C ASN A 37 2.82 -2.97 10.33
N GLY A 38 2.17 -4.06 10.76
CA GLY A 38 1.27 -4.84 9.93
C GLY A 38 1.54 -6.34 10.01
N SER A 39 1.03 -7.06 9.01
CA SER A 39 1.18 -8.51 8.89
C SER A 39 1.86 -8.89 7.59
N TRP A 40 2.47 -10.07 7.57
CA TRP A 40 3.14 -10.59 6.38
C TRP A 40 2.97 -12.09 6.22
N VAL A 41 3.15 -12.53 4.98
CA VAL A 41 3.36 -13.93 4.61
C VAL A 41 4.48 -14.03 3.58
N ARG A 42 5.31 -15.07 3.70
CA ARG A 42 6.33 -15.47 2.74
C ARG A 42 6.00 -16.84 2.19
N PHE A 43 6.21 -16.98 0.90
CA PHE A 43 6.04 -18.22 0.16
C PHE A 43 7.40 -18.78 -0.25
N SER A 44 7.47 -20.10 -0.41
CA SER A 44 8.68 -20.83 -0.82
C SER A 44 9.20 -20.40 -2.19
N ASP A 45 8.31 -19.91 -3.05
CA ASP A 45 8.64 -19.38 -4.37
C ASP A 45 9.36 -18.03 -4.34
N GLY A 46 9.57 -17.42 -3.16
CA GLY A 46 10.18 -16.10 -2.99
C GLY A 46 9.19 -14.93 -2.91
N THR A 47 7.89 -15.17 -3.06
CA THR A 47 6.85 -14.15 -2.96
C THR A 47 6.64 -13.75 -1.50
N GLN A 48 6.52 -12.45 -1.24
CA GLN A 48 6.15 -11.87 0.04
C GLN A 48 4.96 -10.93 -0.15
N ILE A 49 4.00 -11.03 0.76
CA ILE A 49 2.88 -10.10 0.84
C ILE A 49 2.91 -9.46 2.22
N CYS A 50 2.85 -8.14 2.26
CA CYS A 50 2.73 -7.34 3.48
C CYS A 50 1.45 -6.51 3.42
N TRP A 51 0.76 -6.34 4.55
CA TRP A 51 -0.43 -5.49 4.64
C TRP A 51 -0.59 -4.87 6.02
N GLY A 52 -1.41 -3.81 6.09
CA GLY A 52 -1.63 -3.02 7.30
C GLY A 52 -0.67 -1.82 7.40
N PRO A 53 -0.57 -1.10 8.53
CA PRO A 53 -1.33 -1.31 9.76
C PRO A 53 -2.83 -1.05 9.54
N ALA A 54 -3.64 -1.67 10.39
CA ALA A 54 -5.06 -1.35 10.56
C ALA A 54 -5.23 -0.34 11.71
N GLY A 55 -6.29 0.47 11.69
CA GLY A 55 -6.60 1.44 12.74
C GLY A 55 -6.45 2.90 12.32
N THR A 56 -6.61 3.78 13.31
CA THR A 56 -6.69 5.24 13.09
C THR A 56 -5.35 5.91 13.37
N VAL A 57 -4.85 6.66 12.38
CA VAL A 57 -3.73 7.59 12.56
C VAL A 57 -4.31 8.96 12.86
N SER A 58 -3.94 9.57 14.00
CA SER A 58 -4.52 10.83 14.48
C SER A 58 -3.47 11.91 14.71
N GLY A 59 -3.91 13.16 14.89
CA GLY A 59 -3.02 14.29 15.14
C GLY A 59 -2.22 14.71 13.91
N LEU A 60 -2.79 14.47 12.73
CA LEU A 60 -2.16 14.81 11.46
C LEU A 60 -2.26 16.31 11.21
N THR A 61 -1.18 16.90 10.70
CA THR A 61 -1.16 18.27 10.20
C THR A 61 -1.00 18.23 8.70
N THR A 62 -2.02 18.67 7.97
CA THR A 62 -1.99 18.69 6.50
C THR A 62 -1.10 19.82 5.99
N THR A 63 -0.51 19.60 4.83
CA THR A 63 0.07 20.65 3.99
C THR A 63 -0.95 21.08 2.95
N THR A 64 -0.92 22.34 2.54
CA THR A 64 -1.87 22.87 1.56
C THR A 64 -1.17 23.25 0.26
N THR A 65 -1.87 23.08 -0.85
CA THR A 65 -1.45 23.59 -2.16
C THR A 65 -2.68 24.06 -2.89
N THR A 66 -2.62 25.25 -3.51
CA THR A 66 -3.72 25.77 -4.34
C THR A 66 -3.42 25.49 -5.79
N VAL A 67 -4.32 24.77 -6.47
CA VAL A 67 -4.22 24.48 -7.91
C VAL A 67 -5.52 24.94 -8.56
N GLN A 68 -5.45 25.86 -9.52
CA GLN A 68 -6.62 26.39 -10.24
C GLN A 68 -7.72 26.94 -9.30
N GLY A 69 -7.34 27.54 -8.17
CA GLY A 69 -8.28 28.09 -7.19
C GLY A 69 -8.90 27.06 -6.23
N LEU A 70 -8.57 25.77 -6.37
CA LEU A 70 -8.93 24.73 -5.40
C LEU A 70 -7.80 24.52 -4.41
N THR A 71 -8.12 24.65 -3.12
CA THR A 71 -7.20 24.28 -2.04
C THR A 71 -7.24 22.76 -1.84
N VAL A 72 -6.11 22.11 -2.06
CA VAL A 72 -5.92 20.69 -1.76
C VAL A 72 -5.13 20.57 -0.47
N TYR A 73 -5.65 19.78 0.45
CA TYR A 73 -5.02 19.39 1.70
C TYR A 73 -4.36 18.03 1.51
N ALA A 74 -3.11 17.89 1.92
CA ALA A 74 -2.36 16.65 1.72
C ALA A 74 -1.56 16.26 2.96
N TYR A 75 -1.43 14.95 3.18
CA TYR A 75 -0.56 14.36 4.18
C TYR A 75 0.22 13.20 3.57
N THR A 76 1.46 13.03 4.01
CA THR A 76 2.30 11.88 3.60
C THR A 76 2.46 10.96 4.79
N LEU A 77 1.82 9.79 4.70
CA LEU A 77 1.92 8.75 5.71
C LEU A 77 3.03 7.78 5.33
N ALA A 78 4.07 7.70 6.16
CA ALA A 78 5.12 6.70 5.98
C ALA A 78 4.66 5.35 6.53
N TRP A 79 4.65 4.32 5.69
CA TRP A 79 4.42 2.94 6.10
C TRP A 79 5.72 2.14 6.01
N THR A 80 6.21 1.68 7.15
CA THR A 80 7.30 0.70 7.23
C THR A 80 6.72 -0.69 7.03
N PHE A 81 7.28 -1.49 6.13
CA PHE A 81 6.82 -2.85 5.93
C PHE A 81 7.11 -3.71 7.18
N PRO A 82 6.20 -4.62 7.55
CA PRO A 82 6.41 -5.50 8.69
C PRO A 82 7.56 -6.50 8.46
N LYS A 83 7.91 -6.78 7.20
CA LYS A 83 9.15 -7.44 6.78
C LYS A 83 9.74 -6.78 5.55
N ALA A 84 11.06 -6.79 5.46
CA ALA A 84 11.79 -6.23 4.31
C ALA A 84 11.63 -7.12 3.06
N PHE A 85 11.64 -6.48 1.89
CA PHE A 85 11.71 -7.09 0.57
C PHE A 85 13.15 -7.08 0.04
N ALA A 86 13.46 -7.92 -0.95
CA ALA A 86 14.74 -7.93 -1.66
C ALA A 86 14.88 -6.76 -2.66
N ALA A 87 13.76 -6.28 -3.19
CA ALA A 87 13.66 -5.12 -4.08
C ALA A 87 12.40 -4.31 -3.76
N ALA A 88 12.26 -3.12 -4.34
CA ALA A 88 11.05 -2.31 -4.18
C ALA A 88 9.81 -3.12 -4.62
N PRO A 89 8.80 -3.30 -3.74
CA PRO A 89 7.62 -4.10 -4.05
C PRO A 89 6.64 -3.36 -4.98
N SER A 90 5.76 -4.12 -5.62
CA SER A 90 4.53 -3.60 -6.21
C SER A 90 3.52 -3.27 -5.11
N LEU A 91 2.75 -2.22 -5.30
CA LEU A 91 1.85 -1.69 -4.27
C LEU A 91 0.42 -1.71 -4.75
N GLY A 92 -0.47 -2.21 -3.91
CA GLY A 92 -1.91 -2.10 -4.09
C GLY A 92 -2.35 -0.78 -3.48
N ALA A 93 -3.08 0.05 -4.25
CA ALA A 93 -3.64 1.29 -3.74
C ALA A 93 -4.73 0.98 -2.70
N PRO A 94 -4.57 1.37 -1.43
CA PRO A 94 -5.68 1.31 -0.51
C PRO A 94 -6.70 2.42 -0.81
N ASN A 95 -7.92 2.24 -0.32
CA ASN A 95 -8.94 3.28 -0.26
C ASN A 95 -9.07 3.77 1.21
N PRO A 96 -8.13 4.58 1.73
CA PRO A 96 -8.21 5.08 3.09
C PRO A 96 -9.46 5.94 3.30
N ARG A 97 -10.00 5.91 4.52
CA ARG A 97 -11.05 6.83 4.98
C ARG A 97 -10.40 7.97 5.76
N VAL A 98 -10.93 9.18 5.65
CA VAL A 98 -10.38 10.36 6.33
C VAL A 98 -11.47 11.09 7.11
N LEU A 99 -11.19 11.43 8.37
CA LEU A 99 -12.08 12.25 9.18
C LEU A 99 -11.70 13.72 9.02
N LEU A 100 -12.67 14.52 8.59
CA LEU A 100 -12.45 15.95 8.32
C LEU A 100 -12.32 16.75 9.63
N SER A 101 -11.36 17.67 9.67
CA SER A 101 -11.04 18.46 10.87
C SER A 101 -12.26 19.26 11.33
N GLY A 102 -12.58 19.18 12.63
CA GLY A 102 -13.70 19.93 13.22
C GLY A 102 -15.08 19.43 12.82
N THR A 103 -15.21 18.22 12.24
CA THR A 103 -16.50 17.61 11.90
C THR A 103 -16.49 16.09 12.14
N THR A 104 -17.67 15.47 12.17
CA THR A 104 -17.85 14.01 12.28
C THR A 104 -17.99 13.33 10.91
N ARG A 105 -17.73 14.07 9.81
CA ARG A 105 -17.90 13.60 8.44
C ARG A 105 -16.67 12.86 7.94
N ILE A 106 -16.90 11.76 7.22
CA ILE A 106 -15.86 10.89 6.67
C ILE A 106 -15.83 11.04 5.15
N SER A 107 -14.64 11.27 4.61
CA SER A 107 -14.38 11.29 3.17
C SER A 107 -13.67 10.01 2.75
N HIS A 108 -14.09 9.40 1.64
CA HIS A 108 -13.44 8.22 1.07
C HIS A 108 -12.51 8.71 -0.03
N LEU A 109 -11.24 8.35 0.07
CA LEU A 109 -10.21 8.79 -0.87
C LEU A 109 -9.55 7.55 -1.47
N ASN A 110 -9.31 7.58 -2.78
CA ASN A 110 -8.36 6.66 -3.39
C ASN A 110 -6.99 7.32 -3.22
N SER A 111 -6.09 6.75 -2.40
CA SER A 111 -4.74 7.27 -2.28
C SER A 111 -3.95 6.88 -3.52
N GLY A 112 -4.04 7.73 -4.53
CA GLY A 112 -3.17 7.66 -5.68
C GLY A 112 -1.73 8.00 -5.25
N TYR A 113 -0.82 7.12 -5.62
CA TYR A 113 0.63 7.35 -5.69
C TYR A 113 1.42 7.15 -4.39
N SER A 114 2.15 6.04 -4.39
CA SER A 114 3.31 5.76 -3.56
C SER A 114 4.59 6.33 -4.21
N SER A 115 5.20 7.35 -3.63
CA SER A 115 6.53 7.80 -4.08
C SER A 115 7.61 7.21 -3.18
N GLY A 116 8.72 6.74 -3.76
CA GLY A 116 9.89 6.32 -2.98
C GLY A 116 9.73 4.99 -2.26
N ALA A 117 8.96 4.06 -2.82
CA ALA A 117 8.95 2.67 -2.35
C ALA A 117 10.38 2.10 -2.40
N ASN A 118 10.84 1.59 -1.27
CA ASN A 118 12.13 0.92 -1.14
C ASN A 118 11.91 -0.47 -0.56
N THR A 119 12.95 -1.12 -0.05
CA THR A 119 12.86 -2.49 0.48
C THR A 119 12.19 -2.59 1.84
N THR A 120 12.08 -1.48 2.58
CA THR A 120 11.59 -1.48 3.97
C THR A 120 10.42 -0.55 4.21
N SER A 121 10.10 0.37 3.29
CA SER A 121 9.06 1.36 3.49
C SER A 121 8.52 1.97 2.19
N VAL A 122 7.38 2.63 2.33
CA VAL A 122 6.74 3.44 1.29
C VAL A 122 6.05 4.66 1.90
N ASN A 123 6.03 5.76 1.16
CA ASN A 123 5.19 6.91 1.49
C ASN A 123 3.84 6.81 0.78
N LEU A 124 2.75 6.81 1.55
CA LEU A 124 1.38 6.87 1.08
C LEU A 124 0.93 8.33 1.06
N ARG A 125 0.53 8.85 -0.11
CA ARG A 125 0.01 10.20 -0.20
C ARG A 125 -1.50 10.23 -0.08
N ILE A 126 -1.99 11.06 0.83
CA ILE A 126 -3.41 11.26 1.12
C ILE A 126 -3.74 12.70 0.74
N MET A 127 -4.82 12.89 -0.03
CA MET A 127 -5.24 14.20 -0.52
C MET A 127 -6.74 14.39 -0.35
N CYS A 128 -7.17 15.55 0.13
CA CYS A 128 -8.58 15.91 0.30
C CYS A 128 -8.82 17.37 -0.09
N LEU A 129 -10.08 17.72 -0.38
CA LEU A 129 -10.51 19.12 -0.60
C LEU A 129 -10.94 19.83 0.69
N ALA A 130 -10.85 19.14 1.82
CA ALA A 130 -11.09 19.68 3.14
C ALA A 130 -9.95 19.27 4.08
N ASP A 131 -9.69 20.11 5.07
CA ASP A 131 -8.68 19.79 6.08
C ASP A 131 -9.08 18.54 6.88
N PHE A 132 -8.08 17.79 7.32
CA PHE A 132 -8.27 16.56 8.08
C PHE A 132 -7.14 16.35 9.08
N ASN A 133 -7.45 15.70 10.19
CA ASN A 133 -6.49 15.44 11.25
C ASN A 133 -6.42 13.94 11.62
N GLN A 134 -7.22 13.10 10.96
CA GLN A 134 -7.24 11.66 11.17
C GLN A 134 -7.45 10.88 9.86
N VAL A 135 -6.76 9.75 9.75
CA VAL A 135 -6.92 8.75 8.68
C VAL A 135 -7.35 7.45 9.33
N GLU A 136 -8.50 6.93 8.94
CA GLU A 136 -9.04 5.66 9.41
C GLU A 136 -8.73 4.56 8.40
N ASP A 137 -8.24 3.42 8.93
CA ASP A 137 -8.04 2.17 8.21
C ASP A 137 -7.33 2.33 6.86
N PRO A 138 -6.10 2.89 6.83
CA PRO A 138 -5.39 3.08 5.58
C PRO A 138 -5.00 1.78 4.88
N TYR A 139 -5.06 0.63 5.56
CA TYR A 139 -4.88 -0.75 5.10
C TYR A 139 -4.17 -0.95 3.74
N PRO A 140 -2.90 -0.52 3.59
CA PRO A 140 -2.14 -0.69 2.37
C PRO A 140 -1.72 -2.16 2.18
N ILE A 141 -1.43 -2.53 0.94
CA ILE A 141 -0.91 -3.86 0.59
C ILE A 141 0.34 -3.69 -0.29
N ALA A 142 1.40 -4.41 0.06
CA ALA A 142 2.64 -4.48 -0.70
C ALA A 142 2.96 -5.92 -1.07
N ILE A 143 3.33 -6.15 -2.33
CA ILE A 143 3.59 -7.46 -2.90
C ILE A 143 4.93 -7.41 -3.62
N GLY A 144 5.84 -8.30 -3.27
CA GLY A 144 7.20 -8.30 -3.82
C GLY A 144 7.94 -9.59 -3.53
N ARG A 145 9.27 -9.55 -3.70
CA ARG A 145 10.14 -10.70 -3.48
C ARG A 145 10.93 -10.53 -2.18
N TRP A 146 11.16 -11.61 -1.43
CA TRP A 146 11.98 -11.58 -0.21
C TRP A 146 13.38 -12.18 -0.38
N GLN A 147 13.63 -12.82 -1.51
CA GLN A 147 14.91 -13.36 -1.97
C GLN A 147 15.11 -13.04 -3.45
#